data_AF-A0ABD7D7Q2-F1
#
_entry.id   AF-A0ABD7D7Q2-F1
#
_cell.length_a   1.000
_cell.length_b   1.000
_cell.length_c   1.000
_cell.angle_alpha   90.00
_cell.angle_beta   90.00
_cell.angle_gamma   90.00
#
_symmetry.space_group_name_H-M   'P 1'
#
loop_
_entity.id
_entity.type
_entity.pdbx_description
1 polymer ?
#
loop_
_entity_poly.entity_id
_entity_poly.type
_entity_poly.pdbx_seq_one_letter_code
_entity_poly.pdbx_strand_id
1 'polypeptide(L)'
;MPPGHDGYGAGPGTPAHDGHGPGTGTPAHGWHGAGPGTAGGVLGVAAQKVVGAPQGHFAPTEVERELAAASAGGDQDAVLDVLARTRLYVLVPRMHADVPDWTAPLPTFRDPASRRTCVPVLTPGLLPPWHPEWVFRAVDLGELARSWPYDARRLAVNHGTAFAVLLDAGPRRSKAWQRADARSGAAREGRLLTDAAGPLHGPLAHGLALGAHLAVNNGIVWNRLGAVYQDYATDRARLRSPWGVQHRADLRDRLGSLMQYRLVGRVKEGVLRARHTLALRLERPPTRAEWTEAVERAFAARDAGDRAEAHRALHRFVRYEDRFRADGVLAPDRRIDTLAAFDLGRAVNVLRLALSARLSDPLGAEQDVLRLSEPARRAYSSWADFSLGYALARLVHGDDADGTPGEESLYQQSLAQHRILTQDPASPYRNIPWS
;
A
#
# COMPACT_ATOMS: atom_id res chain seq x y z
N MET A 1 -11.85 -6.79 -20.21
CA MET A 1 -12.46 -6.06 -19.09
C MET A 1 -11.54 -6.20 -17.88
N PRO A 2 -10.74 -5.18 -17.54
CA PRO A 2 -9.89 -5.22 -16.35
C PRO A 2 -10.69 -4.79 -15.10
N PRO A 3 -10.33 -5.25 -13.89
CA PRO A 3 -11.05 -4.94 -12.66
C PRO A 3 -10.77 -3.52 -12.15
N GLY A 4 -11.72 -3.01 -11.37
CA GLY A 4 -11.92 -1.61 -11.05
C GLY A 4 -10.78 -0.92 -10.31
N HIS A 5 -10.54 0.32 -10.72
CA HIS A 5 -9.76 1.30 -9.98
C HIS A 5 -10.48 1.63 -8.67
N ASP A 6 -9.78 1.47 -7.54
CA ASP A 6 -10.19 2.03 -6.26
C ASP A 6 -10.51 3.51 -6.40
N GLY A 7 -11.75 3.86 -6.07
CA GLY A 7 -12.31 5.21 -6.12
C GLY A 7 -11.54 6.18 -5.24
N TYR A 8 -10.90 7.14 -5.89
CA TYR A 8 -10.50 8.41 -5.28
C TYR A 8 -11.34 9.51 -5.91
N GLY A 9 -12.54 9.74 -5.37
CA GLY A 9 -13.33 10.94 -5.65
C GLY A 9 -13.06 11.98 -4.58
N ALA A 10 -12.40 13.07 -4.95
CA ALA A 10 -12.39 14.29 -4.14
C ALA A 10 -12.25 15.52 -5.05
N GLY A 11 -13.37 16.20 -5.27
CA GLY A 11 -13.45 17.58 -5.74
C GLY A 11 -14.76 18.18 -5.20
N PRO A 12 -14.76 19.46 -4.79
CA PRO A 12 -15.22 20.44 -5.77
C PRO A 12 -14.50 21.80 -5.75
N GLY A 13 -14.41 22.40 -6.94
CA GLY A 13 -14.78 23.81 -7.19
C GLY A 13 -13.71 24.89 -7.02
N THR A 14 -13.02 25.24 -8.11
CA THR A 14 -12.44 26.59 -8.30
C THR A 14 -13.08 27.22 -9.54
N PRO A 15 -13.58 28.47 -9.51
CA PRO A 15 -14.17 29.10 -10.67
C PRO A 15 -13.11 29.65 -11.64
N ALA A 16 -13.48 29.62 -12.92
CA ALA A 16 -12.71 30.01 -14.08
C ALA A 16 -12.44 31.51 -14.18
N HIS A 17 -11.30 31.86 -14.79
CA HIS A 17 -11.11 33.13 -15.46
C HIS A 17 -10.37 32.90 -16.79
N ASP A 18 -11.04 33.24 -17.88
CA ASP A 18 -10.54 33.26 -19.24
C ASP A 18 -9.59 34.44 -19.49
N GLY A 19 -8.62 34.26 -20.40
CA GLY A 19 -7.79 35.32 -20.95
C GLY A 19 -6.82 34.84 -22.03
N HIS A 20 -7.20 35.06 -23.30
CA HIS A 20 -6.42 34.83 -24.53
C HIS A 20 -5.18 35.74 -24.67
N GLY A 21 -4.17 35.28 -25.43
CA GLY A 21 -3.18 36.14 -26.09
C GLY A 21 -1.87 35.44 -26.53
N PRO A 22 -1.50 35.41 -27.83
CA PRO A 22 -0.40 34.59 -28.37
C PRO A 22 0.89 35.37 -28.73
N GLY A 23 1.99 34.63 -28.97
CA GLY A 23 3.23 35.11 -29.61
C GLY A 23 4.49 34.60 -28.89
N THR A 24 5.64 34.25 -29.47
CA THR A 24 6.21 34.24 -30.84
C THR A 24 7.60 33.55 -30.73
N GLY A 25 8.03 32.80 -31.75
CA GLY A 25 9.43 32.82 -32.24
C GLY A 25 10.57 32.08 -31.49
N THR A 26 10.94 30.92 -32.03
CA THR A 26 12.25 30.23 -32.25
C THR A 26 13.59 31.01 -32.05
N PRO A 27 14.81 30.40 -32.00
CA PRO A 27 15.14 28.99 -32.24
C PRO A 27 16.20 28.30 -31.35
N ALA A 28 16.32 26.99 -31.61
CA ALA A 28 17.31 26.04 -31.15
C ALA A 28 18.76 26.37 -31.57
N HIS A 29 19.70 26.00 -30.69
CA HIS A 29 21.09 25.75 -31.06
C HIS A 29 21.43 24.28 -30.78
N GLY A 30 21.79 23.57 -31.85
CA GLY A 30 22.23 22.18 -31.82
C GLY A 30 23.66 22.03 -31.31
N TRP A 31 23.92 20.86 -30.72
CA TRP A 31 25.25 20.34 -30.51
C TRP A 31 25.29 18.90 -31.03
N HIS A 32 26.02 18.72 -32.13
CA HIS A 32 26.49 17.42 -32.62
C HIS A 32 27.81 17.07 -31.94
N GLY A 33 28.00 15.80 -31.55
CA GLY A 33 29.34 15.29 -31.26
C GLY A 33 29.40 13.98 -30.47
N ALA A 34 29.63 12.88 -31.21
CA ALA A 34 30.44 11.71 -30.85
C ALA A 34 29.98 10.73 -29.73
N GLY A 35 29.68 9.48 -30.13
CA GLY A 35 30.03 8.30 -29.30
C GLY A 35 31.53 7.96 -29.44
N PRO A 36 32.05 6.81 -28.97
CA PRO A 36 31.41 5.67 -28.28
C PRO A 36 32.13 5.30 -26.95
N GLY A 37 31.55 4.41 -26.13
CA GLY A 37 32.29 3.86 -24.98
C GLY A 37 31.47 2.94 -24.07
N THR A 38 31.85 1.67 -24.05
CA THR A 38 31.32 0.58 -23.25
C THR A 38 31.31 0.88 -21.74
N ALA A 39 30.16 1.32 -21.20
CA ALA A 39 29.91 1.50 -19.76
C ALA A 39 29.15 0.31 -19.11
N GLY A 40 29.04 -0.83 -19.82
CA GLY A 40 28.30 -2.00 -19.32
C GLY A 40 29.00 -2.80 -18.21
N GLY A 41 30.29 -2.57 -17.95
CA GLY A 41 31.07 -3.35 -16.98
C GLY A 41 30.92 -2.91 -15.52
N VAL A 42 30.70 -1.61 -15.26
CA VAL A 42 30.72 -1.05 -13.90
C VAL A 42 29.37 -1.19 -13.19
N LEU A 43 28.26 -1.22 -13.96
CA LEU A 43 26.90 -1.41 -13.44
C LEU A 43 26.66 -2.82 -12.87
N GLY A 44 27.32 -3.85 -13.43
CA GLY A 44 27.19 -5.24 -12.95
C GLY A 44 27.91 -5.51 -11.62
N VAL A 45 29.02 -4.80 -11.36
CA VAL A 45 29.84 -5.01 -10.15
C VAL A 45 29.24 -4.29 -8.94
N ALA A 46 28.65 -3.11 -9.13
CA ALA A 46 27.98 -2.39 -8.04
C ALA A 46 26.74 -3.13 -7.55
N ALA A 47 25.93 -3.72 -8.44
CA ALA A 47 24.81 -4.58 -8.07
C ALA A 47 25.25 -5.88 -7.36
N GLN A 48 26.44 -6.41 -7.69
CA GLN A 48 27.01 -7.59 -7.03
C GLN A 48 27.62 -7.32 -5.65
N LYS A 49 27.96 -6.07 -5.31
CA LYS A 49 28.59 -5.71 -4.02
C LYS A 49 27.63 -5.18 -2.96
N VAL A 50 26.34 -5.02 -3.26
CA VAL A 50 25.30 -4.77 -2.23
C VAL A 50 24.84 -6.11 -1.65
N VAL A 51 25.75 -6.83 -0.98
CA VAL A 51 25.39 -8.06 -0.26
C VAL A 51 25.97 -8.02 1.14
N GLY A 52 25.12 -7.58 2.06
CA GLY A 52 25.01 -8.22 3.37
C GLY A 52 23.60 -8.77 3.48
N ALA A 53 23.30 -9.88 2.78
CA ALA A 53 22.04 -10.59 3.00
C ALA A 53 22.08 -11.22 4.41
N PRO A 54 21.01 -11.14 5.21
CA PRO A 54 20.97 -11.80 6.50
C PRO A 54 21.10 -13.32 6.30
N GLN A 55 22.05 -13.91 7.03
CA GLN A 55 22.26 -15.36 7.06
C GLN A 55 21.12 -16.02 7.83
N GLY A 56 20.03 -16.31 7.13
CA GLY A 56 18.92 -17.10 7.64
C GLY A 56 18.43 -18.07 6.57
N HIS A 57 18.44 -19.38 6.89
CA HIS A 57 17.95 -20.44 6.02
C HIS A 57 16.41 -20.48 5.87
N PHE A 58 15.70 -19.50 6.43
CA PHE A 58 14.24 -19.43 6.42
C PHE A 58 13.77 -18.42 5.39
N ALA A 59 12.75 -18.79 4.60
CA ALA A 59 12.23 -17.91 3.57
C ALA A 59 11.52 -16.69 4.20
N PRO A 60 11.85 -15.45 3.77
CA PRO A 60 11.32 -14.23 4.37
C PRO A 60 9.80 -14.15 4.36
N THR A 61 9.16 -14.50 3.25
CA THR A 61 7.70 -14.52 3.14
C THR A 61 7.17 -15.86 2.61
N GLU A 62 5.84 -15.99 2.55
CA GLU A 62 5.18 -17.16 1.94
C GLU A 62 5.57 -17.32 0.46
N VAL A 63 5.79 -16.22 -0.26
CA VAL A 63 6.21 -16.25 -1.67
C VAL A 63 7.52 -16.99 -1.84
N GLU A 64 8.56 -16.64 -1.05
CA GLU A 64 9.84 -17.33 -1.15
C GLU A 64 9.77 -18.78 -0.67
N ARG A 65 8.88 -19.10 0.28
CA ARG A 65 8.63 -20.50 0.70
C ARG A 65 8.01 -21.32 -0.43
N GLU A 66 6.94 -20.81 -1.05
CA GLU A 66 6.27 -21.48 -2.17
C GLU A 66 7.22 -21.66 -3.36
N LEU A 67 8.00 -20.62 -3.68
CA LEU A 67 8.98 -20.65 -4.76
C LEU A 67 10.08 -21.70 -4.50
N ALA A 68 10.59 -21.77 -3.27
CA ALA A 68 11.58 -22.76 -2.87
C ALA A 68 11.03 -24.20 -2.97
N ALA A 69 9.80 -24.42 -2.49
CA ALA A 69 9.15 -25.72 -2.54
C ALA A 69 8.90 -26.18 -3.99
N ALA A 70 8.38 -25.31 -4.85
CA ALA A 70 8.15 -25.59 -6.26
C ALA A 70 9.46 -25.88 -7.01
N SER A 71 10.52 -25.09 -6.74
CA SER A 71 11.84 -25.28 -7.32
C SER A 71 12.48 -26.61 -6.89
N ALA A 72 12.40 -26.96 -5.61
CA ALA A 72 12.92 -28.22 -5.07
C ALA A 72 12.21 -29.45 -5.66
N GLY A 73 10.91 -29.34 -5.97
CA GLY A 73 10.14 -30.36 -6.66
C GLY A 73 10.43 -30.49 -8.17
N GLY A 74 11.21 -29.57 -8.75
CA GLY A 74 11.46 -29.53 -10.19
C GLY A 74 10.25 -29.10 -11.04
N ASP A 75 9.19 -28.61 -10.40
CA ASP A 75 7.93 -28.25 -11.04
C ASP A 75 8.00 -26.80 -11.59
N GLN A 76 8.36 -26.71 -12.87
CA GLN A 76 8.49 -25.43 -13.56
C GLN A 76 7.15 -24.70 -13.71
N ASP A 77 6.04 -25.42 -13.84
CA ASP A 77 4.71 -24.81 -13.98
C ASP A 77 4.25 -24.24 -12.64
N ALA A 78 4.50 -24.95 -11.52
CA ALA A 78 4.25 -24.42 -10.19
C ALA A 78 5.11 -23.17 -9.89
N VAL A 79 6.38 -23.15 -10.30
CA VAL A 79 7.21 -21.95 -10.21
C VAL A 79 6.59 -20.80 -11.00
N LEU A 80 6.18 -21.03 -12.25
CA LEU A 80 5.55 -20.00 -13.07
C LEU A 80 4.26 -19.48 -12.45
N ASP A 81 3.42 -20.36 -11.89
CA ASP A 81 2.18 -19.96 -11.24
C ASP A 81 2.46 -19.14 -9.96
N VAL A 82 3.54 -19.42 -9.22
CA VAL A 82 3.99 -18.57 -8.08
C VAL A 82 4.41 -17.20 -8.56
N LEU A 83 5.22 -17.12 -9.62
CA LEU A 83 5.69 -15.85 -10.16
C LEU A 83 4.57 -15.03 -10.80
N ALA A 84 3.61 -15.68 -11.48
CA ALA A 84 2.48 -15.02 -12.13
C ALA A 84 1.58 -14.25 -11.15
N ARG A 85 1.43 -14.78 -9.91
CA ARG A 85 0.65 -14.14 -8.85
C ARG A 85 1.48 -13.23 -7.94
N THR A 86 2.76 -13.06 -8.23
CA THR A 86 3.72 -12.31 -7.40
C THR A 86 4.18 -11.06 -8.13
N ARG A 87 4.17 -9.92 -7.43
CA ARG A 87 4.80 -8.70 -7.95
C ARG A 87 6.31 -8.89 -7.96
N LEU A 88 6.92 -8.80 -9.14
CA LEU A 88 8.36 -8.91 -9.32
C LEU A 88 8.97 -7.52 -9.43
N TYR A 89 10.26 -7.42 -9.13
CA TYR A 89 10.96 -6.14 -9.10
C TYR A 89 12.26 -6.18 -9.87
N VAL A 90 12.51 -5.10 -10.62
CA VAL A 90 13.81 -4.81 -11.22
C VAL A 90 14.42 -3.58 -10.58
N LEU A 91 15.73 -3.63 -10.34
CA LEU A 91 16.50 -2.51 -9.82
C LEU A 91 16.76 -1.50 -10.94
N VAL A 92 16.50 -0.23 -10.68
CA VAL A 92 16.70 0.87 -11.64
C VAL A 92 17.46 2.01 -10.94
N PRO A 93 18.48 2.61 -11.59
CA PRO A 93 19.05 3.86 -11.10
C PRO A 93 17.96 4.92 -10.95
N ARG A 94 17.95 5.67 -9.86
CA ARG A 94 16.92 6.70 -9.64
C ARG A 94 16.91 7.76 -10.74
N MET A 95 18.09 8.20 -11.18
CA MET A 95 18.24 9.15 -12.29
C MET A 95 17.53 8.72 -13.58
N HIS A 96 17.42 7.40 -13.78
CA HIS A 96 16.74 6.79 -14.90
C HIS A 96 15.21 6.76 -14.64
N ALA A 97 14.79 6.36 -13.45
CA ALA A 97 13.39 6.31 -13.09
C ALA A 97 12.70 7.69 -12.99
N ASP A 98 13.48 8.77 -12.84
CA ASP A 98 12.98 10.14 -12.76
C ASP A 98 12.80 10.81 -14.14
N VAL A 99 13.23 10.17 -15.23
CA VAL A 99 13.03 10.69 -16.60
C VAL A 99 11.56 10.52 -17.00
N PRO A 100 10.82 11.62 -17.28
CA PRO A 100 9.42 11.53 -17.72
C PRO A 100 9.28 10.72 -19.00
N ASP A 101 8.19 9.94 -19.09
CA ASP A 101 7.79 9.17 -20.27
C ASP A 101 8.84 8.18 -20.81
N TRP A 102 9.85 7.86 -19.99
CA TRP A 102 10.90 6.92 -20.34
C TRP A 102 10.94 5.76 -19.36
N THR A 103 10.99 4.55 -19.92
CA THR A 103 11.14 3.31 -19.15
C THR A 103 12.51 2.74 -19.43
N ALA A 104 13.32 2.61 -18.39
CA ALA A 104 14.62 1.98 -18.49
C ALA A 104 14.47 0.53 -19.01
N PRO A 105 15.29 0.10 -19.99
CA PRO A 105 15.32 -1.29 -20.43
C PRO A 105 15.56 -2.25 -19.25
N LEU A 106 15.10 -3.49 -19.39
CA LEU A 106 15.34 -4.52 -18.37
C LEU A 106 16.85 -4.69 -18.15
N PRO A 107 17.32 -4.66 -16.90
CA PRO A 107 18.73 -4.86 -16.61
C PRO A 107 19.15 -6.27 -17.04
N THR A 108 20.38 -6.42 -17.50
CA THR A 108 20.97 -7.72 -17.82
C THR A 108 22.32 -7.89 -17.13
N PHE A 109 22.65 -9.13 -16.80
CA PHE A 109 23.98 -9.49 -16.32
C PHE A 109 24.40 -10.83 -16.92
N ARG A 110 25.71 -11.10 -16.91
CA ARG A 110 26.25 -12.39 -17.34
C ARG A 110 26.41 -13.28 -16.11
N ASP A 111 25.64 -14.36 -16.06
CA ASP A 111 25.75 -15.35 -14.99
C ASP A 111 27.17 -15.95 -14.97
N PRO A 112 27.93 -15.83 -13.88
CA PRO A 112 29.29 -16.37 -13.81
C PRO A 112 29.33 -17.90 -14.03
N ALA A 113 28.32 -18.62 -13.54
CA ALA A 113 28.28 -20.08 -13.58
C ALA A 113 27.98 -20.60 -14.99
N SER A 114 26.90 -20.13 -15.64
CA SER A 114 26.54 -20.63 -16.97
C SER A 114 27.04 -19.79 -18.13
N ARG A 115 27.64 -18.63 -17.87
CA ARG A 115 28.07 -17.62 -18.87
C ARG A 115 26.93 -17.09 -19.76
N ARG A 116 25.67 -17.35 -19.41
CA ARG A 116 24.47 -16.89 -20.15
C ARG A 116 24.07 -15.50 -19.68
N THR A 117 23.51 -14.71 -20.58
CA THR A 117 22.89 -13.43 -20.24
C THR A 117 21.55 -13.68 -19.57
N CYS A 118 21.35 -13.05 -18.41
CA CYS A 118 20.18 -13.20 -17.56
C CYS A 118 19.55 -11.83 -17.28
N VAL A 119 18.21 -11.79 -17.14
CA VAL A 119 17.49 -10.66 -16.55
C VAL A 119 17.28 -10.96 -15.06
N PRO A 120 17.80 -10.16 -14.13
CA PRO A 120 17.56 -10.34 -12.71
C PRO A 120 16.20 -9.75 -12.31
N VAL A 121 15.43 -10.50 -11.52
CA VAL A 121 14.24 -9.99 -10.83
C VAL A 121 14.25 -10.42 -9.37
N LEU A 122 13.58 -9.64 -8.54
CA LEU A 122 13.47 -9.87 -7.10
C LEU A 122 12.01 -10.07 -6.71
N THR A 123 11.76 -10.95 -5.76
CA THR A 123 10.46 -11.07 -5.09
C THR A 123 10.39 -10.11 -3.90
N PRO A 124 9.18 -9.79 -3.39
CA PRO A 124 9.01 -8.75 -2.36
C PRO A 124 9.82 -8.99 -1.08
N GLY A 125 10.00 -10.25 -0.66
CA GLY A 125 10.72 -10.60 0.57
C GLY A 125 12.23 -10.39 0.50
N LEU A 126 12.79 -10.38 -0.72
CA LEU A 126 14.23 -10.33 -0.98
C LEU A 126 14.69 -9.04 -1.66
N LEU A 127 13.88 -7.98 -1.57
CA LEU A 127 14.32 -6.64 -1.94
C LEU A 127 15.51 -6.20 -1.07
N PRO A 128 16.60 -5.71 -1.68
CA PRO A 128 17.69 -5.08 -0.96
C PRO A 128 17.23 -3.92 -0.06
N PRO A 129 18.04 -3.54 0.95
CA PRO A 129 17.78 -2.36 1.76
C PRO A 129 17.57 -1.10 0.92
N TRP A 130 16.84 -0.15 1.50
CA TRP A 130 16.62 1.17 0.90
C TRP A 130 17.95 1.86 0.54
N HIS A 131 17.99 2.54 -0.61
CA HIS A 131 19.14 3.31 -1.06
C HIS A 131 18.69 4.61 -1.77
N PRO A 132 19.35 5.76 -1.56
CA PRO A 132 18.90 7.04 -2.12
C PRO A 132 18.90 7.08 -3.65
N GLU A 133 19.88 6.45 -4.29
CA GLU A 133 20.10 6.48 -5.75
C GLU A 133 19.60 5.23 -6.50
N TRP A 134 19.05 4.23 -5.81
CA TRP A 134 18.55 3.01 -6.43
C TRP A 134 17.13 2.76 -6.03
N VAL A 135 16.27 2.49 -7.01
CA VAL A 135 14.83 2.30 -6.82
C VAL A 135 14.38 1.02 -7.51
N PHE A 136 13.16 0.60 -7.24
CA PHE A 136 12.61 -0.61 -7.84
C PHE A 136 11.38 -0.29 -8.66
N ARG A 137 11.32 -0.89 -9.84
CA ARG A 137 10.16 -0.88 -10.72
C ARG A 137 9.48 -2.25 -10.61
N ALA A 138 8.18 -2.25 -10.35
CA ALA A 138 7.40 -3.46 -10.38
C ALA A 138 7.22 -3.90 -11.84
N VAL A 139 7.29 -5.22 -12.06
CA VAL A 139 7.03 -5.88 -13.34
C VAL A 139 6.23 -7.15 -13.08
N ASP A 140 5.47 -7.59 -14.06
CA ASP A 140 4.79 -8.88 -14.07
C ASP A 140 5.33 -9.79 -15.17
N LEU A 141 4.90 -11.06 -15.18
CA LEU A 141 5.34 -12.02 -16.19
C LEU A 141 4.89 -11.62 -17.61
N GLY A 142 3.74 -10.96 -17.73
CA GLY A 142 3.23 -10.44 -18.99
C GLY A 142 4.13 -9.37 -19.60
N GLU A 143 4.59 -8.41 -18.80
CA GLU A 143 5.50 -7.34 -19.20
C GLU A 143 6.87 -7.89 -19.55
N LEU A 144 7.41 -8.78 -18.72
CA LEU A 144 8.68 -9.46 -19.01
C LEU A 144 8.59 -10.22 -20.34
N ALA A 145 7.47 -10.88 -20.61
CA ALA A 145 7.24 -11.60 -21.87
C ALA A 145 7.17 -10.69 -23.10
N ARG A 146 6.70 -9.44 -22.96
CA ARG A 146 6.57 -8.43 -24.02
C ARG A 146 7.86 -7.65 -24.28
N SER A 147 8.63 -7.37 -23.23
CA SER A 147 9.82 -6.49 -23.26
C SER A 147 11.15 -7.24 -23.17
N TRP A 148 11.12 -8.57 -23.32
CA TRP A 148 12.28 -9.44 -23.11
C TRP A 148 13.47 -9.08 -24.00
N PRO A 149 14.70 -8.90 -23.46
CA PRO A 149 15.88 -8.62 -24.28
C PRO A 149 16.23 -9.79 -25.21
N TYR A 150 16.61 -9.49 -26.44
CA TYR A 150 16.87 -10.50 -27.47
C TYR A 150 18.00 -11.49 -27.12
N ASP A 151 19.03 -11.01 -26.44
CA ASP A 151 20.23 -11.75 -26.05
C ASP A 151 20.09 -12.46 -24.70
N ALA A 152 19.11 -12.06 -23.87
CA ALA A 152 18.84 -12.69 -22.59
C ALA A 152 18.22 -14.08 -22.77
N ARG A 153 18.85 -15.08 -22.15
CA ARG A 153 18.43 -16.49 -22.25
C ARG A 153 17.74 -17.00 -21.00
N ARG A 154 17.84 -16.31 -19.86
CA ARG A 154 17.23 -16.75 -18.60
C ARG A 154 16.67 -15.58 -17.78
N LEU A 155 15.59 -15.85 -17.07
CA LEU A 155 15.12 -15.06 -15.93
C LEU A 155 15.81 -15.60 -14.68
N ALA A 156 16.47 -14.71 -13.94
CA ALA A 156 17.13 -15.05 -12.70
C ALA A 156 16.38 -14.40 -11.53
N VAL A 157 15.52 -15.17 -10.89
CA VAL A 157 14.73 -14.73 -9.73
C VAL A 157 15.60 -14.86 -8.48
N ASN A 158 15.69 -13.79 -7.69
CA ASN A 158 16.42 -13.77 -6.41
C ASN A 158 17.87 -14.26 -6.52
N HIS A 159 18.52 -13.98 -7.65
CA HIS A 159 19.87 -14.47 -7.93
C HIS A 159 20.88 -14.03 -6.87
N GLY A 160 21.80 -14.93 -6.50
CA GLY A 160 22.77 -14.70 -5.43
C GLY A 160 22.23 -14.93 -4.02
N THR A 161 21.00 -15.43 -3.87
CA THR A 161 20.40 -15.81 -2.58
C THR A 161 20.15 -17.33 -2.50
N ALA A 162 19.82 -17.83 -1.31
CA ALA A 162 19.42 -19.23 -1.10
C ALA A 162 18.08 -19.59 -1.78
N PHE A 163 17.31 -18.59 -2.23
CA PHE A 163 16.00 -18.75 -2.88
C PHE A 163 16.07 -18.46 -4.38
N ALA A 164 17.26 -18.58 -4.97
CA ALA A 164 17.48 -18.32 -6.39
C ALA A 164 16.76 -19.35 -7.26
N VAL A 165 16.05 -18.87 -8.29
CA VAL A 165 15.44 -19.71 -9.31
C VAL A 165 15.84 -19.20 -10.69
N LEU A 166 16.24 -20.12 -11.56
CA LEU A 166 16.60 -19.84 -12.94
C LEU A 166 15.57 -20.45 -13.87
N LEU A 167 14.91 -19.63 -14.68
CA LEU A 167 13.99 -20.06 -15.71
C LEU A 167 14.59 -19.73 -17.07
N ASP A 168 14.70 -20.67 -18.00
CA ASP A 168 15.06 -20.26 -19.37
C ASP A 168 13.93 -19.42 -19.99
N ALA A 169 14.35 -18.51 -20.85
CA ALA A 169 13.49 -17.59 -21.57
C ALA A 169 13.63 -17.80 -23.08
N GLY A 170 12.63 -17.36 -23.82
CA GLY A 170 12.60 -17.43 -25.28
C GLY A 170 11.17 -17.38 -25.84
N PRO A 171 11.00 -17.31 -27.18
CA PRO A 171 9.69 -17.04 -27.79
C PRO A 171 8.59 -18.03 -27.41
N ARG A 172 8.91 -19.33 -27.31
CA ARG A 172 7.95 -20.36 -26.90
C ARG A 172 7.56 -20.24 -25.42
N ARG A 173 8.48 -19.82 -24.56
CA ARG A 173 8.26 -19.67 -23.11
C ARG A 173 7.55 -18.36 -22.76
N SER A 174 7.77 -17.29 -23.55
CA SER A 174 7.02 -16.04 -23.45
C SER A 174 5.51 -16.26 -23.53
N LYS A 175 5.04 -17.17 -24.40
CA LYS A 175 3.61 -17.55 -24.46
C LYS A 175 3.13 -18.27 -23.18
N ALA A 176 3.97 -19.10 -22.56
CA ALA A 176 3.63 -19.75 -21.30
C ALA A 176 3.51 -18.73 -20.16
N TRP A 177 4.41 -17.75 -20.11
CA TRP A 177 4.39 -16.67 -19.13
C TRP A 177 3.13 -15.80 -19.25
N GLN A 178 2.77 -15.40 -20.48
CA GLN A 178 1.52 -14.66 -20.74
C GLN A 178 0.27 -15.46 -20.34
N ARG A 179 0.27 -16.77 -20.57
CA ARG A 179 -0.84 -17.64 -20.15
C ARG A 179 -0.92 -17.76 -18.63
N ALA A 180 0.21 -17.91 -17.95
CA ALA A 180 0.24 -17.96 -16.49
C ALA A 180 -0.27 -16.65 -15.88
N ASP A 181 0.22 -15.51 -16.38
CA ASP A 181 -0.20 -14.16 -15.99
C ASP A 181 -1.72 -13.94 -16.18
N ALA A 182 -2.26 -14.35 -17.33
CA ALA A 182 -3.68 -14.26 -17.61
C ALA A 182 -4.54 -15.17 -16.70
N ARG A 183 -4.01 -16.30 -16.23
CA ARG A 183 -4.71 -17.22 -15.31
C ARG A 183 -4.70 -16.73 -13.88
N SER A 184 -3.59 -16.17 -13.41
CA SER A 184 -3.44 -15.72 -12.02
C SER A 184 -4.28 -14.49 -11.71
N GLY A 185 -4.61 -13.68 -12.71
CA GLY A 185 -5.12 -12.32 -12.49
C GLY A 185 -4.04 -11.41 -11.92
N ALA A 186 -4.40 -10.17 -11.58
CA ALA A 186 -3.48 -9.25 -10.89
C ALA A 186 -3.04 -9.82 -9.52
N ALA A 187 -1.89 -9.34 -9.01
CA ALA A 187 -1.32 -9.76 -7.72
C ALA A 187 -2.39 -9.85 -6.62
N ARG A 188 -2.31 -10.90 -5.78
CA ARG A 188 -3.37 -11.24 -4.80
C ARG A 188 -3.54 -10.16 -3.73
N GLU A 189 -4.44 -9.23 -3.98
CA GLU A 189 -4.99 -8.31 -2.98
C GLU A 189 -5.77 -9.08 -1.91
N GLY A 190 -5.92 -8.51 -0.72
CA GLY A 190 -6.67 -9.12 0.38
C GLY A 190 -5.97 -10.29 1.09
N ARG A 191 -4.63 -10.38 1.05
CA ARG A 191 -3.85 -11.37 1.80
C ARG A 191 -3.00 -10.71 2.88
N LEU A 192 -2.90 -11.37 4.03
CA LEU A 192 -1.94 -11.01 5.07
C LEU A 192 -0.55 -11.53 4.66
N LEU A 193 0.40 -10.61 4.48
CA LEU A 193 1.80 -10.95 4.20
C LEU A 193 2.70 -10.45 5.33
N THR A 194 3.43 -11.37 5.95
CA THR A 194 4.38 -11.09 7.03
C THR A 194 5.78 -11.47 6.57
N ASP A 195 6.73 -10.57 6.78
CA ASP A 195 8.16 -10.88 6.66
C ASP A 195 8.67 -11.43 7.99
N ALA A 196 9.17 -12.67 7.98
CA ALA A 196 9.69 -13.34 9.15
C ALA A 196 10.93 -12.64 9.75
N ALA A 197 11.65 -11.85 8.95
CA ALA A 197 12.81 -11.08 9.40
C ALA A 197 12.46 -9.63 9.80
N GLY A 198 11.22 -9.19 9.59
CA GLY A 198 10.75 -7.86 9.99
C GLY A 198 10.42 -7.77 11.49
N PRO A 199 10.16 -6.56 12.03
CA PRO A 199 9.68 -6.41 13.39
C PRO A 199 8.36 -7.15 13.63
N LEU A 200 8.38 -8.18 14.47
CA LEU A 200 7.18 -8.93 14.89
C LEU A 200 6.66 -8.51 16.27
N HIS A 201 7.50 -7.80 17.04
CA HIS A 201 7.20 -7.36 18.40
C HIS A 201 7.75 -5.96 18.66
N GLY A 202 7.30 -5.34 19.75
CA GLY A 202 7.79 -4.05 20.21
C GLY A 202 7.14 -2.84 19.51
N PRO A 203 7.60 -1.61 19.86
CA PRO A 203 6.93 -0.37 19.46
C PRO A 203 6.86 -0.14 17.95
N LEU A 204 7.91 -0.52 17.21
CA LEU A 204 7.92 -0.40 15.75
C LEU A 204 6.93 -1.35 15.09
N ALA A 205 6.86 -2.60 15.54
CA ALA A 205 5.88 -3.55 15.05
C ALA A 205 4.44 -3.08 15.32
N HIS A 206 4.18 -2.56 16.53
CA HIS A 206 2.88 -1.96 16.86
C HIS A 206 2.55 -0.78 15.93
N GLY A 207 3.47 0.15 15.72
CA GLY A 207 3.27 1.29 14.81
C GLY A 207 3.00 0.84 13.36
N LEU A 208 3.74 -0.13 12.84
CA LEU A 208 3.52 -0.70 11.51
C LEU A 208 2.17 -1.42 11.40
N ALA A 209 1.74 -2.12 12.46
CA ALA A 209 0.47 -2.82 12.51
C ALA A 209 -0.74 -1.87 12.36
N LEU A 210 -0.64 -0.60 12.75
CA LEU A 210 -1.69 0.39 12.48
C LEU A 210 -2.03 0.50 10.98
N GLY A 211 -1.04 0.27 10.10
CA GLY A 211 -1.20 0.27 8.64
C GLY A 211 -1.65 -1.06 8.04
N ALA A 212 -1.95 -2.08 8.85
CA ALA A 212 -2.16 -3.45 8.38
C ALA A 212 -3.40 -3.60 7.46
N HIS A 213 -4.46 -2.81 7.65
CA HIS A 213 -5.62 -2.78 6.75
C HIS A 213 -5.21 -2.49 5.30
N LEU A 214 -4.37 -1.47 5.09
CA LEU A 214 -3.88 -1.13 3.75
C LEU A 214 -2.86 -2.15 3.25
N ALA A 215 -2.05 -2.73 4.14
CA ALA A 215 -1.12 -3.78 3.74
C ALA A 215 -1.85 -5.01 3.18
N VAL A 216 -2.91 -5.45 3.88
CA VAL A 216 -3.79 -6.54 3.43
C VAL A 216 -4.49 -6.15 2.14
N ASN A 217 -5.09 -4.95 2.07
CA ASN A 217 -5.79 -4.48 0.86
C ASN A 217 -4.87 -4.52 -0.37
N ASN A 218 -3.65 -4.01 -0.25
CA ASN A 218 -2.73 -3.89 -1.38
C ASN A 218 -1.88 -5.14 -1.64
N GLY A 219 -2.03 -6.21 -0.83
CA GLY A 219 -1.25 -7.44 -0.95
C GLY A 219 0.25 -7.20 -0.76
N ILE A 220 0.63 -6.45 0.28
CA ILE A 220 2.02 -6.12 0.59
C ILE A 220 2.37 -6.51 2.03
N VAL A 221 3.66 -6.66 2.30
CA VAL A 221 4.17 -6.96 3.65
C VAL A 221 3.75 -5.86 4.63
N TRP A 222 3.17 -6.22 5.78
CA TRP A 222 2.73 -5.21 6.76
C TRP A 222 3.87 -4.71 7.66
N ASN A 223 4.80 -5.59 8.04
CA ASN A 223 5.84 -5.31 9.03
C ASN A 223 7.16 -4.83 8.44
N ARG A 224 7.12 -4.09 7.33
CA ARG A 224 8.33 -3.53 6.73
C ARG A 224 8.09 -2.13 6.21
N LEU A 225 8.99 -1.22 6.58
CA LEU A 225 9.13 0.07 5.91
C LEU A 225 9.62 -0.14 4.47
N GLY A 226 10.68 -0.96 4.31
CA GLY A 226 11.13 -1.49 3.03
C GLY A 226 11.71 -0.44 2.07
N ALA A 227 12.17 -0.89 0.91
CA ALA A 227 12.66 -0.02 -0.15
C ALA A 227 11.55 0.49 -1.08
N VAL A 228 10.38 -0.18 -1.07
CA VAL A 228 9.17 0.13 -1.85
C VAL A 228 7.89 -0.12 -1.05
N TYR A 229 6.83 0.58 -1.44
CA TYR A 229 5.46 0.25 -1.03
C TYR A 229 4.78 -0.59 -2.12
N GLN A 230 4.64 -0.06 -3.35
CA GLN A 230 4.24 -0.82 -4.54
C GLN A 230 5.36 -0.85 -5.56
N ASP A 231 5.81 0.31 -6.03
CA ASP A 231 6.99 0.57 -6.85
C ASP A 231 7.28 2.08 -6.86
N TYR A 232 8.46 2.49 -7.29
CA TYR A 232 8.87 3.89 -7.20
C TYR A 232 7.97 4.90 -7.95
N ALA A 233 7.56 4.59 -9.17
CA ALA A 233 6.81 5.54 -10.00
C ALA A 233 5.35 5.65 -9.51
N THR A 234 4.73 4.50 -9.23
CA THR A 234 3.38 4.41 -8.68
C THR A 234 3.31 5.06 -7.30
N ASP A 235 4.30 4.82 -6.44
CA ASP A 235 4.32 5.40 -5.09
C ASP A 235 4.46 6.92 -5.14
N ARG A 236 5.31 7.46 -6.03
CA ARG A 236 5.40 8.91 -6.29
C ARG A 236 4.10 9.50 -6.83
N ALA A 237 3.46 8.82 -7.77
CA ALA A 237 2.18 9.25 -8.32
C ALA A 237 1.10 9.31 -7.23
N ARG A 238 1.01 8.27 -6.39
CA ARG A 238 0.07 8.19 -5.26
C ARG A 238 0.31 9.28 -4.21
N LEU A 239 1.58 9.61 -3.91
CA LEU A 239 1.89 10.74 -3.03
C LEU A 239 1.48 12.08 -3.62
N ARG A 240 1.74 12.30 -4.91
CA ARG A 240 1.33 13.55 -5.56
C ARG A 240 -0.20 13.66 -5.57
N SER A 241 -0.89 12.59 -5.95
CA SER A 241 -2.35 12.53 -5.95
C SER A 241 -2.80 11.14 -5.48
N PRO A 242 -3.66 11.05 -4.46
CA PRO A 242 -4.46 12.14 -3.89
C PRO A 242 -3.80 12.89 -2.72
N TRP A 243 -2.62 12.47 -2.25
CA TRP A 243 -2.09 12.98 -0.97
C TRP A 243 -1.60 14.43 -1.03
N GLY A 244 -1.31 14.96 -2.21
CA GLY A 244 -0.77 16.31 -2.39
C GLY A 244 0.63 16.48 -1.83
N VAL A 245 1.39 15.37 -1.72
CA VAL A 245 2.75 15.35 -1.16
C VAL A 245 3.75 15.28 -2.31
N GLN A 246 4.47 16.37 -2.53
CA GLN A 246 5.54 16.45 -3.54
C GLN A 246 6.91 16.57 -2.89
N HIS A 247 6.98 17.20 -1.72
CA HIS A 247 8.21 17.51 -1.01
C HIS A 247 8.11 17.14 0.48
N ARG A 248 9.25 17.24 1.20
CA ARG A 248 9.34 16.88 2.63
C ARG A 248 8.46 17.73 3.53
N ALA A 249 8.22 19.00 3.18
CA ALA A 249 7.34 19.88 3.94
C ALA A 249 5.89 19.39 3.87
N ASP A 250 5.39 19.12 2.66
CA ASP A 250 4.04 18.57 2.44
C ASP A 250 3.82 17.27 3.21
N LEU A 251 4.84 16.40 3.24
CA LEU A 251 4.81 15.16 4.02
C LEU A 251 4.58 15.44 5.50
N ARG A 252 5.36 16.36 6.09
CA ARG A 252 5.24 16.73 7.50
C ARG A 252 3.84 17.28 7.81
N ASP A 253 3.32 18.16 6.97
CA ASP A 253 2.01 18.76 7.15
C ASP A 253 0.89 17.72 7.00
N ARG A 254 1.01 16.82 6.02
CA ARG A 254 0.06 15.72 5.82
C ARG A 254 0.03 14.77 7.00
N LEU A 255 1.19 14.37 7.53
CA LEU A 255 1.27 13.51 8.71
C LEU A 255 0.70 14.20 9.94
N GLY A 256 1.03 15.47 10.17
CA GLY A 256 0.47 16.25 11.27
C GLY A 256 -1.05 16.35 11.20
N SER A 257 -1.61 16.45 9.99
CA SER A 257 -3.06 16.44 9.75
C SER A 257 -3.70 15.08 10.08
N LEU A 258 -3.11 13.97 9.62
CA LEU A 258 -3.60 12.61 9.89
C LEU A 258 -3.51 12.24 11.38
N MET A 259 -2.43 12.64 12.05
CA MET A 259 -2.30 12.46 13.51
C MET A 259 -3.36 13.22 14.32
N GLN A 260 -4.07 14.16 13.69
CA GLN A 260 -5.16 14.94 14.28
C GLN A 260 -6.55 14.53 13.73
N TYR A 261 -6.64 13.40 13.03
CA TYR A 261 -7.88 12.78 12.56
C TYR A 261 -8.69 13.67 11.61
N ARG A 262 -7.99 14.34 10.69
CA ARG A 262 -8.58 15.38 9.82
C ARG A 262 -9.01 14.89 8.44
N LEU A 263 -8.73 13.64 8.06
CA LEU A 263 -9.05 13.11 6.73
C LEU A 263 -10.53 12.78 6.56
N VAL A 264 -11.13 12.03 7.51
CA VAL A 264 -12.53 11.59 7.36
C VAL A 264 -13.52 12.75 7.49
N GLY A 265 -13.13 13.82 8.20
CA GLY A 265 -13.88 15.07 8.33
C GLY A 265 -14.41 15.31 9.74
N ARG A 266 -14.43 16.58 10.15
CA ARG A 266 -14.83 17.00 11.51
C ARG A 266 -16.31 16.73 11.81
N VAL A 267 -17.16 16.75 10.79
CA VAL A 267 -18.61 16.51 10.95
C VAL A 267 -18.87 15.07 11.38
N LYS A 268 -18.30 14.10 10.65
CA LYS A 268 -18.43 12.65 10.95
C LYS A 268 -17.92 12.30 12.34
N GLU A 269 -16.73 12.79 12.71
CA GLU A 269 -16.20 12.66 14.07
C GLU A 269 -17.07 13.36 15.12
N GLY A 270 -17.63 14.53 14.80
CA GLY A 270 -18.53 15.27 15.68
C GLY A 270 -19.81 14.49 16.02
N VAL A 271 -20.35 13.75 15.05
CA VAL A 271 -21.54 12.90 15.24
C VAL A 271 -21.27 11.76 16.22
N LEU A 272 -20.14 11.06 16.09
CA LEU A 272 -19.75 10.01 17.05
C LEU A 272 -19.40 10.59 18.42
N ARG A 273 -18.73 11.74 18.46
CA ARG A 273 -18.40 12.44 19.72
C ARG A 273 -19.65 12.88 20.48
N ALA A 274 -20.70 13.31 19.78
CA ALA A 274 -21.99 13.62 20.39
C ALA A 274 -22.57 12.38 21.09
N ARG A 275 -22.50 11.20 20.43
CA ARG A 275 -22.91 9.92 21.04
C ARG A 275 -22.07 9.57 22.26
N HIS A 276 -20.75 9.63 22.13
CA HIS A 276 -19.82 9.30 23.21
C HIS A 276 -20.06 10.16 24.46
N THR A 277 -20.17 11.48 24.25
CA THR A 277 -20.43 12.45 25.33
C THR A 277 -21.79 12.19 26.00
N LEU A 278 -22.81 11.89 25.21
CA LEU A 278 -24.14 11.56 25.73
C LEU A 278 -24.12 10.26 26.54
N ALA A 279 -23.45 9.23 26.05
CA ALA A 279 -23.32 7.95 26.75
C ALA A 279 -22.64 8.10 28.12
N LEU A 280 -21.59 8.92 28.21
CA LEU A 280 -20.92 9.23 29.48
C LEU A 280 -21.86 9.94 30.47
N ARG A 281 -22.70 10.86 30.00
CA ARG A 281 -23.66 11.59 30.87
C ARG A 281 -24.82 10.72 31.33
N LEU A 282 -25.28 9.81 30.48
CA LEU A 282 -26.39 8.91 30.79
C LEU A 282 -25.94 7.66 31.55
N GLU A 283 -24.63 7.37 31.60
CA GLU A 283 -24.04 6.12 32.10
C GLU A 283 -24.64 4.86 31.45
N ARG A 284 -25.16 5.01 30.22
CA ARG A 284 -25.70 3.93 29.38
C ARG A 284 -25.60 4.29 27.90
N PRO A 285 -25.68 3.31 26.98
CA PRO A 285 -25.85 3.60 25.56
C PRO A 285 -27.12 4.46 25.33
N PRO A 286 -27.02 5.57 24.59
CA PRO A 286 -28.20 6.35 24.20
C PRO A 286 -29.03 5.59 23.17
N THR A 287 -30.34 5.79 23.19
CA THR A 287 -31.23 5.35 22.12
C THR A 287 -30.94 6.14 20.84
N ARG A 288 -31.40 5.61 19.69
CA ARG A 288 -31.27 6.31 18.40
C ARG A 288 -31.93 7.69 18.40
N ALA A 289 -33.07 7.84 19.09
CA ALA A 289 -33.77 9.12 19.20
C ALA A 289 -32.93 10.12 20.00
N GLU A 290 -32.44 9.72 21.19
CA GLU A 290 -31.59 10.58 22.03
C GLU A 290 -30.29 10.98 21.32
N TRP A 291 -29.69 10.08 20.53
CA TRP A 291 -28.52 10.41 19.73
C TRP A 291 -28.83 11.40 18.60
N THR A 292 -29.94 11.19 17.88
CA THR A 292 -30.41 12.12 16.83
C THR A 292 -30.59 13.53 17.40
N GLU A 293 -31.31 13.67 18.52
CA GLU A 293 -31.51 14.96 19.18
C GLU A 293 -30.20 15.60 19.67
N ALA A 294 -29.24 14.80 20.15
CA ALA A 294 -27.93 15.29 20.53
C ALA A 294 -27.12 15.82 19.34
N VAL A 295 -27.21 15.15 18.18
CA VAL A 295 -26.58 15.60 16.93
C VAL A 295 -27.25 16.88 16.43
N GLU A 296 -28.58 16.94 16.40
CA GLU A 296 -29.31 18.14 15.99
C GLU A 296 -28.94 19.35 16.84
N ARG A 297 -28.86 19.18 18.17
CA ARG A 297 -28.39 20.24 19.08
C ARG A 297 -26.93 20.61 18.84
N ALA A 298 -26.04 19.62 18.66
CA ALA A 298 -24.61 19.87 18.45
C ALA A 298 -24.32 20.62 17.14
N PHE A 299 -25.17 20.47 16.14
CA PHE A 299 -25.03 21.07 14.81
C PHE A 299 -26.04 22.21 14.53
N ALA A 300 -26.85 22.62 15.51
CA ALA A 300 -27.89 23.64 15.32
C ALA A 300 -27.34 24.99 14.81
N ALA A 301 -26.16 25.39 15.27
CA ALA A 301 -25.48 26.62 14.86
C ALA A 301 -24.58 26.46 13.61
N ARG A 302 -24.55 25.27 13.00
CA ARG A 302 -23.75 24.99 11.79
C ARG A 302 -24.55 25.28 10.53
N ASP A 303 -23.85 25.45 9.42
CA ASP A 303 -24.48 25.67 8.14
C ASP A 303 -25.32 24.46 7.68
N ALA A 304 -26.12 24.65 6.63
CA ALA A 304 -27.00 23.61 6.12
C ALA A 304 -26.23 22.39 5.58
N GLY A 305 -25.02 22.57 5.05
CA GLY A 305 -24.16 21.50 4.55
C GLY A 305 -23.66 20.61 5.68
N ASP A 306 -23.09 21.20 6.72
CA ASP A 306 -22.63 20.51 7.94
C ASP A 306 -23.78 19.70 8.57
N ARG A 307 -24.98 20.29 8.68
CA ARG A 307 -26.17 19.61 9.21
C ARG A 307 -26.62 18.44 8.35
N ALA A 308 -26.64 18.60 7.03
CA ALA A 308 -26.99 17.53 6.10
C ALA A 308 -25.97 16.39 6.13
N GLU A 309 -24.67 16.70 6.21
CA GLU A 309 -23.62 15.69 6.36
C GLU A 309 -23.73 14.96 7.70
N ALA A 310 -24.01 15.67 8.80
CA ALA A 310 -24.19 15.05 10.11
C ALA A 310 -25.34 14.04 10.11
N HIS A 311 -26.47 14.38 9.49
CA HIS A 311 -27.62 13.48 9.36
C HIS A 311 -27.27 12.25 8.50
N ARG A 312 -26.60 12.44 7.36
CA ARG A 312 -26.11 11.32 6.51
C ARG A 312 -25.14 10.41 7.27
N ALA A 313 -24.21 10.99 8.03
CA ALA A 313 -23.24 10.25 8.81
C ALA A 313 -23.92 9.42 9.90
N LEU A 314 -24.86 9.99 10.66
CA LEU A 314 -25.64 9.25 11.67
C LEU A 314 -26.37 8.07 11.04
N HIS A 315 -27.06 8.29 9.91
CA HIS A 315 -27.75 7.21 9.18
C HIS A 315 -26.79 6.08 8.81
N ARG A 316 -25.65 6.41 8.21
CA ARG A 316 -24.63 5.42 7.82
C ARG A 316 -24.03 4.69 9.02
N PHE A 317 -23.77 5.37 10.13
CA PHE A 317 -23.24 4.73 11.33
C PHE A 317 -24.22 3.72 11.91
N VAL A 318 -25.50 4.06 12.04
CA VAL A 318 -26.53 3.12 12.49
C VAL A 318 -26.57 1.91 11.56
N ARG A 319 -26.68 2.13 10.24
CA ARG A 319 -26.72 1.07 9.23
C ARG A 319 -25.53 0.11 9.35
N TYR A 320 -24.31 0.63 9.36
CA TYR A 320 -23.11 -0.23 9.35
C TYR A 320 -22.85 -0.90 10.69
N GLU A 321 -23.15 -0.27 11.82
CA GLU A 321 -23.08 -0.95 13.11
C GLU A 321 -24.11 -2.09 13.20
N ASP A 322 -25.32 -1.91 12.68
CA ASP A 322 -26.33 -2.99 12.64
C ASP A 322 -25.89 -4.14 11.74
N ARG A 323 -25.30 -3.84 10.57
CA ARG A 323 -24.69 -4.87 9.70
C ARG A 323 -23.54 -5.59 10.42
N PHE A 324 -22.64 -4.86 11.08
CA PHE A 324 -21.55 -5.47 11.85
C PHE A 324 -22.04 -6.35 13.01
N ARG A 325 -23.14 -6.00 13.66
CA ARG A 325 -23.80 -6.85 14.66
C ARG A 325 -24.38 -8.11 14.03
N ALA A 326 -25.08 -7.97 12.90
CA ALA A 326 -25.63 -9.11 12.16
C ALA A 326 -24.54 -10.08 11.68
N ASP A 327 -23.37 -9.56 11.31
CA ASP A 327 -22.19 -10.33 10.91
C ASP A 327 -21.35 -10.85 12.08
N GLY A 328 -21.76 -10.57 13.33
CA GLY A 328 -21.11 -11.04 14.55
C GLY A 328 -19.75 -10.40 14.86
N VAL A 329 -19.39 -9.30 14.19
CA VAL A 329 -18.10 -8.61 14.40
C VAL A 329 -18.18 -7.44 15.38
N LEU A 330 -19.40 -6.93 15.64
CA LEU A 330 -19.68 -5.97 16.71
C LEU A 330 -20.64 -6.61 17.72
N ALA A 331 -20.28 -6.65 18.99
CA ALA A 331 -21.15 -7.20 20.03
C ALA A 331 -22.40 -6.30 20.26
N PRO A 332 -23.53 -6.84 20.74
CA PRO A 332 -24.79 -6.10 20.85
C PRO A 332 -24.72 -4.81 21.68
N ASP A 333 -23.92 -4.80 22.73
CA ASP A 333 -23.70 -3.69 23.67
C ASP A 333 -22.54 -2.77 23.28
N ARG A 334 -21.81 -3.10 22.20
CA ARG A 334 -20.65 -2.36 21.71
C ARG A 334 -21.02 -1.37 20.62
N ARG A 335 -20.18 -0.33 20.50
CA ARG A 335 -20.33 0.77 19.55
C ARG A 335 -18.96 1.32 19.14
N ILE A 336 -18.91 2.04 18.03
CA ILE A 336 -17.69 2.65 17.49
C ILE A 336 -17.72 4.16 17.72
N ASP A 337 -16.93 4.68 18.67
CA ASP A 337 -17.03 6.10 19.10
C ASP A 337 -16.06 7.06 18.39
N THR A 338 -15.20 6.57 17.49
CA THR A 338 -14.27 7.38 16.70
C THR A 338 -13.89 6.68 15.39
N LEU A 339 -13.47 7.45 14.39
CA LEU A 339 -12.97 7.01 13.09
C LEU A 339 -11.45 7.19 12.96
N ALA A 340 -10.77 7.62 14.03
CA ALA A 340 -9.34 7.95 14.08
C ALA A 340 -8.40 6.87 13.51
N ALA A 341 -8.79 5.60 13.56
CA ALA A 341 -7.99 4.49 13.03
C ALA A 341 -7.72 4.64 11.53
N PHE A 342 -8.67 5.21 10.77
CA PHE A 342 -8.52 5.40 9.34
C PHE A 342 -7.38 6.35 8.99
N ASP A 343 -7.33 7.50 9.67
CA ASP A 343 -6.27 8.47 9.53
C ASP A 343 -4.92 7.90 9.98
N LEU A 344 -4.88 7.24 11.13
CA LEU A 344 -3.65 6.68 11.69
C LEU A 344 -3.08 5.54 10.85
N GLY A 345 -3.92 4.63 10.36
CA GLY A 345 -3.50 3.58 9.45
C GLY A 345 -3.04 4.14 8.10
N ARG A 346 -3.72 5.17 7.58
CA ARG A 346 -3.29 5.87 6.36
C ARG A 346 -2.01 6.67 6.56
N ALA A 347 -1.71 7.17 7.76
CA ALA A 347 -0.44 7.83 8.06
C ALA A 347 0.74 6.88 7.89
N VAL A 348 0.64 5.64 8.38
CA VAL A 348 1.65 4.59 8.14
C VAL A 348 1.84 4.36 6.64
N ASN A 349 0.75 4.29 5.88
CA ASN A 349 0.82 4.13 4.43
C ASN A 349 1.51 5.32 3.73
N VAL A 350 1.16 6.57 4.09
CA VAL A 350 1.81 7.78 3.54
C VAL A 350 3.30 7.79 3.86
N LEU A 351 3.71 7.34 5.06
CA LEU A 351 5.12 7.21 5.42
C LEU A 351 5.87 6.21 4.54
N ARG A 352 5.28 5.03 4.32
CA ARG A 352 5.89 3.98 3.49
C ARG A 352 5.98 4.41 2.03
N LEU A 353 4.95 5.06 1.51
CA LEU A 353 4.97 5.70 0.20
C LEU A 353 6.09 6.75 0.12
N ALA A 354 6.22 7.63 1.12
CA ALA A 354 7.23 8.69 1.16
C ALA A 354 8.66 8.15 1.22
N LEU A 355 8.88 7.06 1.97
CA LEU A 355 10.16 6.36 1.99
C LEU A 355 10.49 5.76 0.61
N SER A 356 9.53 5.09 -0.02
CA SER A 356 9.68 4.58 -1.38
C SER A 356 10.02 5.70 -2.38
N ALA A 357 9.32 6.82 -2.29
CA ALA A 357 9.53 8.01 -3.12
C ALA A 357 10.80 8.83 -2.79
N ARG A 358 11.63 8.39 -1.83
CA ARG A 358 12.84 9.09 -1.37
C ARG A 358 12.58 10.50 -0.80
N LEU A 359 11.35 10.75 -0.33
CA LEU A 359 11.00 11.95 0.43
C LEU A 359 11.30 11.80 1.92
N SER A 360 11.41 10.57 2.42
CA SER A 360 11.96 10.26 3.75
C SER A 360 13.17 9.32 3.63
N ASP A 361 13.92 9.20 4.71
CA ASP A 361 14.97 8.20 4.91
C ASP A 361 14.52 7.16 5.95
N PRO A 362 15.18 5.99 6.03
CA PRO A 362 14.75 4.91 6.92
C PRO A 362 14.65 5.32 8.39
N LEU A 363 15.58 6.12 8.90
CA LEU A 363 15.59 6.55 10.31
C LEU A 363 14.44 7.51 10.59
N GLY A 364 14.22 8.50 9.72
CA GLY A 364 13.10 9.42 9.83
C GLY A 364 11.74 8.70 9.77
N ALA A 365 11.58 7.77 8.82
CA ALA A 365 10.36 6.97 8.67
C ALA A 365 10.09 6.09 9.91
N GLU A 366 11.11 5.48 10.50
CA GLU A 366 10.97 4.71 11.74
C GLU A 366 10.48 5.58 12.90
N GLN A 367 11.11 6.75 13.11
CA GLN A 367 10.71 7.71 14.13
C GLN A 367 9.26 8.18 13.94
N ASP A 368 8.85 8.46 12.69
CA ASP A 368 7.48 8.83 12.37
C ASP A 368 6.47 7.72 12.70
N VAL A 369 6.78 6.46 12.36
CA VAL A 369 5.91 5.32 12.69
C VAL A 369 5.76 5.15 14.20
N LEU A 370 6.85 5.30 14.95
CA LEU A 370 6.81 5.21 16.42
C LEU A 370 5.87 6.25 17.03
N ARG A 371 5.85 7.47 16.47
CA ARG A 371 4.97 8.56 16.94
C ARG A 371 3.48 8.31 16.72
N LEU A 372 3.10 7.41 15.80
CA LEU A 372 1.69 7.10 15.51
C LEU A 372 1.02 6.21 16.56
N SER A 373 1.81 5.45 17.33
CA SER A 373 1.28 4.50 18.32
C SER A 373 0.53 5.19 19.47
N GLU A 374 1.05 6.33 19.92
CA GLU A 374 0.52 7.03 21.09
C GLU A 374 -0.88 7.65 20.82
N PRO A 375 -1.13 8.38 19.71
CA PRO A 375 -2.48 8.76 19.32
C PRO A 375 -3.44 7.57 19.19
N ALA A 376 -2.98 6.45 18.62
CA ALA A 376 -3.81 5.25 18.47
C ALA A 376 -4.25 4.68 19.82
N ARG A 377 -3.32 4.52 20.76
CA ARG A 377 -3.56 4.00 22.12
C ARG A 377 -4.51 4.89 22.93
N ARG A 378 -4.53 6.20 22.67
CA ARG A 378 -5.51 7.11 23.29
C ARG A 378 -6.91 6.99 22.70
N ALA A 379 -7.01 6.66 21.41
CA ALA A 379 -8.29 6.59 20.70
C ALA A 379 -8.98 5.23 20.84
N TYR A 380 -8.24 4.14 21.09
CA TYR A 380 -8.77 2.78 21.14
C TYR A 380 -8.19 1.98 22.31
N SER A 381 -8.94 0.96 22.75
CA SER A 381 -8.56 0.04 23.82
C SER A 381 -8.05 -1.31 23.35
N SER A 382 -8.22 -1.64 22.07
CA SER A 382 -7.85 -2.94 21.51
C SER A 382 -7.66 -2.88 19.99
N TRP A 383 -6.97 -3.88 19.44
CA TRP A 383 -6.88 -4.06 17.99
C TRP A 383 -8.22 -4.30 17.32
N ALA A 384 -9.15 -4.99 17.99
CA ALA A 384 -10.49 -5.23 17.46
C ALA A 384 -11.26 -3.92 17.31
N ASP A 385 -11.22 -3.06 18.33
CA ASP A 385 -11.84 -1.73 18.29
C ASP A 385 -11.19 -0.84 17.22
N PHE A 386 -9.85 -0.84 17.14
CA PHE A 386 -9.12 -0.12 16.09
C PHE A 386 -9.55 -0.59 14.69
N SER A 387 -9.67 -1.90 14.50
CA SER A 387 -10.07 -2.48 13.21
C SER A 387 -11.49 -2.11 12.82
N LEU A 388 -12.44 -2.09 13.76
CA LEU A 388 -13.83 -1.71 13.51
C LEU A 388 -13.94 -0.22 13.20
N GLY A 389 -13.20 0.64 13.92
CA GLY A 389 -13.08 2.07 13.61
C GLY A 389 -12.56 2.31 12.19
N TYR A 390 -11.53 1.57 11.77
CA TYR A 390 -11.00 1.65 10.41
C TYR A 390 -12.05 1.20 9.37
N ALA A 391 -12.71 0.07 9.59
CA ALA A 391 -13.70 -0.47 8.66
C ALA A 391 -14.91 0.48 8.51
N LEU A 392 -15.45 1.00 9.61
CA LEU A 392 -16.55 1.96 9.58
C LEU A 392 -16.15 3.23 8.82
N ALA A 393 -14.97 3.77 9.11
CA ALA A 393 -14.45 4.96 8.46
C ALA A 393 -14.30 4.77 6.94
N ARG A 394 -13.78 3.61 6.50
CA ARG A 394 -13.67 3.27 5.07
C ARG A 394 -15.03 3.31 4.38
N LEU A 395 -16.07 2.78 5.02
CA LEU A 395 -17.43 2.73 4.47
C LEU A 395 -18.12 4.09 4.42
N VAL A 396 -17.91 4.94 5.43
CA VAL A 396 -18.54 6.29 5.44
C VAL A 396 -17.74 7.35 4.69
N HIS A 397 -16.45 7.11 4.45
CA HIS A 397 -15.60 7.98 3.65
C HIS A 397 -15.71 7.67 2.15
N GLY A 398 -16.12 6.46 1.76
CA GLY A 398 -16.39 6.12 0.36
C GLY A 398 -17.54 6.92 -0.26
N ASP A 399 -17.44 7.14 -1.57
CA ASP A 399 -18.38 7.94 -2.38
C ASP A 399 -19.61 7.15 -2.87
N ASP A 400 -19.59 5.83 -2.76
CA ASP A 400 -20.68 4.99 -3.24
C ASP A 400 -21.97 5.26 -2.46
N ALA A 401 -23.08 5.33 -3.20
CA ALA A 401 -24.41 5.47 -2.63
C ALA A 401 -24.84 4.17 -1.92
N ASP A 402 -25.63 4.31 -0.86
CA ASP A 402 -26.09 3.19 -0.04
C ASP A 402 -26.92 2.21 -0.89
N GLY A 403 -26.64 0.90 -0.79
CA GLY A 403 -27.34 -0.14 -1.54
C GLY A 403 -26.86 -0.34 -2.99
N THR A 404 -25.79 0.34 -3.41
CA THR A 404 -25.17 0.08 -4.72
C THR A 404 -24.27 -1.16 -4.69
N PRO A 405 -24.04 -1.82 -5.84
CA PRO A 405 -23.05 -2.91 -5.92
C PRO A 405 -21.64 -2.49 -5.50
N GLY A 406 -21.27 -1.22 -5.70
CA GLY A 406 -19.99 -0.65 -5.25
C GLY A 406 -19.89 -0.63 -3.72
N GLU A 407 -20.91 -0.09 -3.04
CA GLU A 407 -20.99 -0.09 -1.58
C GLU A 407 -20.92 -1.51 -1.01
N GLU A 408 -21.67 -2.45 -1.59
CA GLU A 408 -21.67 -3.84 -1.11
C GLU A 408 -20.29 -4.51 -1.26
N SER A 409 -19.62 -4.30 -2.40
CA SER A 409 -18.25 -4.77 -2.61
C SER A 409 -17.30 -4.18 -1.56
N LEU A 410 -17.40 -2.87 -1.29
CA LEU A 410 -16.60 -2.20 -0.28
C LEU A 410 -16.87 -2.72 1.14
N TYR A 411 -18.13 -3.01 1.46
CA TYR A 411 -18.53 -3.64 2.73
C TYR A 411 -17.90 -5.02 2.89
N GLN A 412 -18.07 -5.90 1.90
CA GLN A 412 -17.53 -7.26 1.96
C GLN A 412 -16.00 -7.27 2.07
N GLN A 413 -15.32 -6.38 1.33
CA GLN A 413 -13.87 -6.21 1.43
C GLN A 413 -13.43 -5.72 2.82
N SER A 414 -14.13 -4.73 3.38
CA SER A 414 -13.80 -4.18 4.71
C SER A 414 -14.03 -5.22 5.81
N LEU A 415 -15.11 -6.00 5.71
CA LEU A 415 -15.42 -7.10 6.62
C LEU A 415 -14.39 -8.22 6.51
N ALA A 416 -14.00 -8.61 5.28
CA ALA A 416 -12.96 -9.60 5.06
C ALA A 416 -11.62 -9.18 5.68
N GLN A 417 -11.22 -7.91 5.52
CA GLN A 417 -10.00 -7.37 6.13
C GLN A 417 -10.05 -7.38 7.65
N HIS A 418 -11.17 -6.96 8.24
CA HIS A 418 -11.37 -7.04 9.68
C HIS A 418 -11.22 -8.47 10.19
N ARG A 419 -11.85 -9.45 9.51
CA ARG A 419 -11.77 -10.87 9.88
C ARG A 419 -10.34 -11.41 9.74
N ILE A 420 -9.67 -11.16 8.62
CA ILE A 420 -8.26 -11.53 8.43
C ILE A 420 -7.41 -10.99 9.59
N LEU A 421 -7.53 -9.69 9.89
CA LEU A 421 -6.71 -9.09 10.92
C LEU A 421 -7.07 -9.59 12.32
N THR A 422 -8.33 -9.82 12.67
CA THR A 422 -8.70 -10.21 14.05
C THR A 422 -8.66 -11.73 14.29
N GLN A 423 -8.73 -12.54 13.24
CA GLN A 423 -8.92 -13.99 13.35
C GLN A 423 -7.75 -14.81 12.82
N ASP A 424 -6.99 -14.33 11.82
CA ASP A 424 -5.85 -15.06 11.28
C ASP A 424 -4.77 -15.24 12.37
N PRO A 425 -4.37 -16.48 12.73
CA PRO A 425 -3.37 -16.73 13.76
C PRO A 425 -2.02 -16.04 13.55
N ALA A 426 -1.65 -15.72 12.31
CA ALA A 426 -0.41 -15.03 11.97
C ALA A 426 -0.55 -13.49 11.98
N SER A 427 -1.75 -12.96 12.27
CA SER A 427 -2.03 -11.53 12.23
C SER A 427 -1.28 -10.75 13.31
N PRO A 428 -0.79 -9.52 13.00
CA PRO A 428 -0.26 -8.63 14.01
C PRO A 428 -1.26 -8.35 15.14
N TYR A 429 -2.56 -8.29 14.87
CA TYR A 429 -3.56 -7.93 15.88
C TYR A 429 -3.79 -9.05 16.91
N ARG A 430 -3.30 -10.26 16.63
CA ARG A 430 -3.32 -11.39 17.57
C ARG A 430 -1.99 -11.60 18.29
N ASN A 431 -0.88 -11.15 17.68
CA ASN A 431 0.48 -11.46 18.14
C ASN A 431 1.21 -10.24 18.73
N ILE A 432 0.69 -9.03 18.55
CA ILE A 432 1.23 -7.80 19.13
C ILE A 432 0.26 -7.31 20.22
N PRO A 433 0.72 -7.12 21.46
CA PRO A 433 -0.13 -6.55 22.49
C PRO A 433 -0.51 -5.11 22.15
N TRP A 434 -1.76 -4.72 22.46
CA TRP A 434 -2.20 -3.34 22.30
C TRP A 434 -1.45 -2.39 23.25
N SER A 435 -1.38 -2.77 24.53
CA SER A 435 -0.69 -2.06 25.61
C SER A 435 0.65 -2.68 25.95
#